data_AF-A0A180ERW6-F1
#
_entry.id   AF-A0A180ERW6-F1
#
_cell.length_a   1.000
_cell.length_b   1.000
_cell.length_c   1.000
_cell.angle_alpha   90.00
_cell.angle_beta   90.00
_cell.angle_gamma   90.00
#
_symmetry.space_group_name_H-M   'P 1'
#
loop_
_entity.id
_entity.type
_entity.pdbx_description
1 polymer ?
#
loop_
_entity_poly.entity_id
_entity_poly.type
_entity_poly.pdbx_seq_one_letter_code
_entity_poly.pdbx_strand_id
1 'polypeptide(L)'
;MKIHSNAGGLRLVKDGLRYNFPAAGPVAEGGTSDGYCYRISFAAGRLDRTYALIVTFLEEQGYRGLPLPADVAELKQFRLPPKLRHQLSLFGEDGYVHNPIKILFPNSGGQRGQLILELYNEAEPGHLVKFHRR
;
A
#
# COMPACT_ATOMS: atom_id res chain seq x y z
N MET A 1 -12.46 43.96 -1.36
CA MET A 1 -12.51 42.65 -0.70
C MET A 1 -12.63 41.59 -1.78
N LYS A 2 -11.51 40.98 -2.19
CA LYS A 2 -11.49 39.91 -3.22
C LYS A 2 -11.45 38.58 -2.48
N ILE A 3 -12.52 37.81 -2.61
CA ILE A 3 -12.62 36.45 -2.07
C ILE A 3 -11.86 35.51 -2.99
N HIS A 4 -10.85 34.85 -2.43
CA HIS A 4 -10.07 33.80 -3.08
C HIS A 4 -10.91 32.53 -3.21
N SER A 5 -11.17 32.08 -4.44
CA SER A 5 -11.62 30.70 -4.69
C SER A 5 -10.39 29.81 -4.84
N ASN A 6 -10.03 29.11 -3.75
CA ASN A 6 -8.98 28.10 -3.74
C ASN A 6 -9.53 26.83 -4.41
N ALA A 7 -9.25 26.64 -5.70
CA ALA A 7 -9.67 25.49 -6.50
C ALA A 7 -8.76 24.26 -6.24
N GLY A 8 -8.54 23.90 -4.99
CA GLY A 8 -7.99 22.60 -4.58
C GLY A 8 -9.13 21.60 -4.45
N GLY A 9 -9.77 21.27 -5.59
CA GLY A 9 -10.98 20.47 -5.64
C GLY A 9 -10.80 19.07 -5.05
N LEU A 10 -11.77 18.64 -4.25
CA LEU A 10 -11.91 17.25 -3.82
C LEU A 10 -11.78 16.32 -5.04
N ARG A 11 -10.69 15.53 -5.12
CA ARG A 11 -10.70 14.32 -5.96
C ARG A 11 -11.85 13.47 -5.45
N LEU A 12 -12.86 13.22 -6.28
CA LEU A 12 -13.92 12.31 -5.90
C LEU A 12 -13.25 10.97 -5.61
N VAL A 13 -13.52 10.37 -4.45
CA VAL A 13 -12.98 9.05 -4.08
C VAL A 13 -13.26 8.00 -5.17
N LYS A 14 -14.30 8.21 -5.98
CA LYS A 14 -14.65 7.41 -7.17
C LYS A 14 -13.60 7.40 -8.27
N ASP A 15 -12.68 8.36 -8.29
CA ASP A 15 -11.54 8.43 -9.23
C ASP A 15 -10.27 7.76 -8.64
N GLY A 16 -10.39 7.17 -7.45
CA GLY A 16 -9.30 6.46 -6.77
C GLY A 16 -8.97 5.11 -7.41
N LEU A 17 -7.77 4.60 -7.13
CA LEU A 17 -7.26 3.33 -7.67
C LEU A 17 -8.17 2.13 -7.39
N ARG A 18 -8.96 2.15 -6.30
CA ARG A 18 -9.90 1.06 -6.01
C ARG A 18 -10.95 0.86 -7.11
N TYR A 19 -11.40 1.96 -7.72
CA TYR A 19 -12.47 1.95 -8.73
C TYR A 19 -11.94 2.05 -10.16
N ASN A 20 -10.72 2.57 -10.31
CA ASN A 20 -10.05 2.77 -11.60
C ASN A 20 -8.67 2.13 -11.56
N PHE A 21 -8.66 0.81 -11.41
CA PHE A 21 -7.42 0.08 -11.23
C PHE A 21 -6.52 0.22 -12.49
N PRO A 22 -5.23 0.55 -12.33
CA PRO A 22 -4.36 0.86 -13.45
C PRO A 22 -4.05 -0.38 -14.30
N ALA A 23 -4.06 -0.20 -15.62
CA ALA A 23 -3.54 -1.20 -16.56
C ALA A 23 -2.05 -1.47 -16.34
N ALA A 24 -1.53 -2.54 -16.93
CA ALA A 24 -0.12 -2.90 -16.81
C ALA A 24 0.80 -1.79 -17.32
N GLY A 25 1.78 -1.42 -16.51
CA GLY A 25 2.77 -0.38 -16.81
C GLY A 25 3.00 0.60 -15.65
N PRO A 26 3.88 1.60 -15.87
CA PRO A 26 4.08 2.70 -14.94
C PRO A 26 2.81 3.53 -14.75
N VAL A 27 2.57 4.01 -13.53
CA VAL A 27 1.42 4.86 -13.20
C VAL A 27 1.90 6.30 -12.94
N ALA A 28 1.14 7.29 -13.40
CA ALA A 28 1.54 8.70 -13.35
C ALA A 28 1.79 9.20 -11.92
N GLU A 29 0.99 8.74 -10.95
CA GLU A 29 1.16 9.02 -9.53
C GLU A 29 2.32 8.26 -8.86
N GLY A 30 3.10 7.51 -9.65
CA GLY A 30 4.20 6.68 -9.20
C GLY A 30 3.80 5.21 -9.06
N GLY A 31 4.80 4.34 -8.92
CA GLY A 31 4.61 2.90 -8.87
C GLY A 31 4.38 2.25 -10.24
N THR A 32 4.13 0.95 -10.21
CA THR A 32 3.94 0.11 -11.40
C THR A 32 2.80 -0.85 -11.15
N SER A 33 1.96 -1.06 -12.16
CA SER A 33 0.90 -2.06 -12.17
C SER A 33 1.24 -3.19 -13.14
N ASP A 34 0.79 -4.41 -12.86
CA ASP A 34 0.73 -5.50 -13.84
C ASP A 34 -0.72 -5.75 -14.35
N GLY A 35 -1.66 -4.86 -14.00
CA GLY A 35 -3.09 -5.00 -14.28
C GLY A 35 -3.88 -5.70 -13.16
N TYR A 36 -3.19 -6.39 -12.25
CA TYR A 36 -3.78 -7.05 -11.10
C TYR A 36 -3.22 -6.54 -9.77
N CYS A 37 -1.92 -6.29 -9.68
CA CYS A 37 -1.20 -5.74 -8.55
C CYS A 37 -0.57 -4.40 -8.94
N TYR A 38 -0.93 -3.35 -8.21
CA TYR A 38 -0.27 -2.06 -8.24
C TYR A 38 0.68 -1.95 -7.05
N ARG A 39 1.96 -1.70 -7.32
CA ARG A 39 3.02 -1.61 -6.32
C ARG A 39 3.67 -0.24 -6.31
N ILE A 40 3.79 0.36 -5.13
CA ILE A 40 4.47 1.65 -4.91
C ILE A 40 5.32 1.61 -3.64
N SER A 41 6.45 2.34 -3.63
CA SER A 41 7.32 2.49 -2.46
C SER A 41 7.14 3.86 -1.82
N PHE A 42 7.00 3.88 -0.50
CA PHE A 42 7.01 5.11 0.31
C PHE A 42 8.28 5.16 1.16
N ALA A 43 8.94 6.33 1.20
CA ALA A 43 10.10 6.56 2.07
C ALA A 43 10.13 8.00 2.57
N ALA A 44 9.70 8.22 3.81
CA ALA A 44 9.67 9.54 4.46
C ALA A 44 10.75 9.70 5.56
N GLY A 45 11.85 8.96 5.46
CA GLY A 45 12.99 8.96 6.39
C GLY A 45 12.73 8.33 7.77
N ARG A 46 11.46 8.21 8.18
CA ARG A 46 11.03 7.52 9.40
C ARG A 46 9.78 6.69 9.14
N LEU A 47 9.70 5.53 9.80
CA LEU A 47 8.65 4.54 9.59
C LEU A 47 7.24 5.06 9.96
N ASP A 48 7.12 5.85 11.03
CA ASP A 48 5.88 6.51 11.47
C ASP A 48 5.33 7.45 10.40
N ARG A 49 6.20 8.28 9.82
CA ARG A 49 5.82 9.19 8.73
C ARG A 49 5.44 8.42 7.46
N THR A 50 6.24 7.43 7.09
CA THR A 50 5.95 6.58 5.93
C THR A 50 4.61 5.87 6.08
N TYR A 51 4.32 5.33 7.27
CA TYR A 51 3.06 4.65 7.53
C TYR A 51 1.87 5.63 7.47
N ALA A 52 1.98 6.82 8.05
CA ALA A 52 0.95 7.86 7.95
C ALA A 52 0.66 8.24 6.49
N LEU A 53 1.70 8.35 5.63
CA LEU A 53 1.51 8.62 4.20
C LEU A 53 0.73 7.49 3.49
N ILE A 54 1.02 6.23 3.83
CA ILE A 54 0.28 5.08 3.28
C ILE A 54 -1.19 5.14 3.70
N VAL A 55 -1.49 5.44 4.97
CA VAL A 55 -2.88 5.52 5.45
C VAL A 55 -3.64 6.64 4.71
N THR A 56 -3.06 7.84 4.61
CA THR A 56 -3.65 8.94 3.85
C THR A 56 -3.87 8.57 2.39
N PHE A 57 -2.87 7.96 1.74
CA PHE A 57 -2.98 7.51 0.37
C PHE A 57 -4.12 6.49 0.20
N LEU A 58 -4.22 5.49 1.07
CA LEU A 58 -5.29 4.50 1.03
C LEU A 58 -6.67 5.15 1.14
N GLU A 59 -6.84 6.12 2.03
CA GLU A 59 -8.10 6.86 2.16
C GLU A 59 -8.45 7.62 0.87
N GLU A 60 -7.49 8.36 0.31
CA GLU A 60 -7.66 9.12 -0.94
C GLU A 60 -7.98 8.22 -2.14
N GLN A 61 -7.44 6.99 -2.15
CA GLN A 61 -7.64 6.02 -3.22
C GLN A 61 -8.88 5.13 -3.07
N GLY A 62 -9.70 5.35 -2.03
CA GLY A 62 -10.99 4.67 -1.84
C GLY A 62 -10.95 3.41 -0.96
N TYR A 63 -9.86 3.20 -0.23
CA TYR A 63 -9.70 2.08 0.70
C TYR A 63 -10.04 2.44 2.16
N ARG A 64 -10.83 3.51 2.37
CA ARG A 64 -11.37 3.83 3.69
C ARG A 64 -12.16 2.64 4.25
N GLY A 65 -11.95 2.33 5.53
CA GLY A 65 -12.67 1.27 6.25
C GLY A 65 -12.01 -0.11 6.18
N LEU A 66 -10.87 -0.26 5.50
CA LEU A 66 -10.05 -1.46 5.69
C LEU A 66 -9.52 -1.50 7.13
N PRO A 67 -9.45 -2.68 7.75
CA PRO A 67 -8.69 -2.83 8.98
C PRO A 67 -7.22 -2.58 8.65
N LEU A 68 -6.61 -1.70 9.42
CA LEU A 68 -5.20 -1.36 9.35
C LEU A 68 -4.63 -1.45 10.77
N PRO A 69 -3.32 -1.74 10.93
CA PRO A 69 -2.66 -1.56 12.22
C PRO A 69 -2.96 -0.17 12.79
N ALA A 70 -3.24 -0.05 14.08
CA ALA A 70 -3.55 1.23 14.69
C ALA A 70 -2.35 2.20 14.61
N ASP A 71 -1.14 1.65 14.67
CA ASP A 71 0.10 2.41 14.61
C ASP A 71 1.29 1.57 14.09
N VAL A 72 2.47 2.19 14.09
CA VAL A 72 3.71 1.54 13.70
C VAL A 72 4.20 0.48 14.70
N ALA A 73 3.82 0.57 15.97
CA ALA A 73 4.16 -0.45 16.95
C ALA A 73 3.42 -1.76 16.63
N GLU A 74 2.13 -1.67 16.28
CA GLU A 74 1.35 -2.80 15.80
C GLU A 74 1.84 -3.30 14.43
N LEU A 75 2.11 -2.40 13.46
CA LEU A 75 2.66 -2.80 12.16
C LEU A 75 3.96 -3.61 12.28
N LYS A 76 4.83 -3.28 13.24
CA LYS A 76 6.07 -4.01 13.49
C LYS A 76 5.86 -5.44 13.97
N GLN A 77 4.70 -5.78 14.52
CA GLN A 77 4.40 -7.16 14.95
C GLN A 77 4.30 -8.11 13.75
N PHE A 78 3.99 -7.59 12.56
CA PHE A 78 3.97 -8.33 11.30
C PHE A 78 5.34 -8.46 10.65
N ARG A 79 6.38 -7.88 11.26
CA ARG A 79 7.73 -7.94 10.72
C ARG A 79 8.37 -9.29 11.05
N LEU A 80 8.94 -9.96 10.05
CA LEU A 80 9.68 -11.19 10.27
C LEU A 80 10.93 -10.91 11.13
N PRO A 81 11.20 -11.75 12.16
CA PRO A 81 12.39 -11.63 12.98
C PRO A 81 13.65 -11.66 12.10
N PRO A 82 14.61 -10.73 12.27
CA PRO A 82 15.78 -10.63 11.39
C PRO A 82 16.57 -11.95 11.25
N LYS A 83 16.68 -12.72 12.34
CA LYS A 83 17.39 -14.00 12.38
C LYS A 83 16.69 -15.12 11.59
N LEU A 84 15.38 -15.01 11.41
CA LEU A 84 14.55 -16.02 10.77
C LEU A 84 14.03 -15.58 9.40
N ARG A 85 14.30 -14.34 8.97
CA ARG A 85 13.73 -13.77 7.74
C ARG A 85 13.97 -14.63 6.51
N HIS A 86 15.17 -15.17 6.32
CA HIS A 86 15.47 -16.05 5.17
C HIS A 86 14.70 -17.38 5.23
N GLN A 87 14.53 -17.96 6.41
CA GLN A 87 13.82 -19.24 6.56
C GLN A 87 12.31 -19.04 6.46
N LEU A 88 11.81 -17.95 7.05
CA LEU A 88 10.38 -17.64 7.13
C LEU A 88 9.83 -16.94 5.90
N SER A 89 10.66 -16.34 5.04
CA SER A 89 10.18 -15.75 3.78
C SER A 89 9.52 -16.78 2.87
N LEU A 90 9.94 -18.05 2.97
CA LEU A 90 9.28 -19.16 2.28
C LEU A 90 7.84 -19.39 2.77
N PHE A 91 7.53 -19.03 4.02
CA PHE A 91 6.27 -19.33 4.69
C PHE A 91 5.35 -18.12 4.88
N GLY A 92 5.87 -16.89 4.82
CA GLY A 92 5.08 -15.68 5.07
C GLY A 92 5.66 -14.43 4.42
N GLU A 93 4.87 -13.37 4.32
CA GLU A 93 5.31 -12.05 3.87
C GLU A 93 5.96 -11.30 5.04
N ASP A 94 6.97 -10.46 4.77
CA ASP A 94 7.53 -9.55 5.77
C ASP A 94 6.68 -8.26 5.83
N GLY A 95 5.49 -8.34 6.42
CA GLY A 95 4.59 -7.21 6.52
C GLY A 95 3.12 -7.55 6.79
N TYR A 96 2.29 -6.51 6.84
CA TYR A 96 0.84 -6.62 7.04
C TYR A 96 0.15 -7.05 5.75
N VAL A 97 -0.69 -8.09 5.83
CA VAL A 97 -1.43 -8.64 4.70
C VAL A 97 -2.92 -8.67 5.07
N HIS A 98 -3.73 -7.90 4.37
CA HIS A 98 -5.17 -7.91 4.52
C HIS A 98 -5.83 -7.57 3.19
N ASN A 99 -6.66 -8.45 2.65
CA ASN A 99 -7.30 -8.25 1.37
C ASN A 99 -8.02 -6.87 1.29
N PRO A 100 -7.79 -6.03 0.25
CA PRO A 100 -7.00 -6.25 -0.96
C PRO A 100 -5.61 -5.60 -0.95
N ILE A 101 -5.02 -5.38 0.22
CA ILE A 101 -3.75 -4.66 0.37
C ILE A 101 -2.66 -5.49 1.03
N LYS A 102 -1.40 -5.11 0.77
CA LYS A 102 -0.25 -5.52 1.57
C LYS A 102 0.63 -4.31 1.88
N ILE A 103 1.09 -4.20 3.13
CA ILE A 103 2.04 -3.18 3.57
C ILE A 103 3.30 -3.93 4.01
N LEU A 104 4.31 -3.92 3.15
CA LEU A 104 5.49 -4.76 3.25
C LEU A 104 6.71 -3.96 3.68
N PHE A 105 7.52 -4.55 4.55
CA PHE A 105 8.87 -4.08 4.79
C PHE A 105 9.75 -4.46 3.59
N PRO A 106 10.62 -3.55 3.12
CA PRO A 106 11.53 -3.88 2.04
C PRO A 106 12.50 -4.97 2.50
N ASN A 107 12.90 -5.82 1.55
CA ASN A 107 14.02 -6.73 1.72
C ASN A 107 15.32 -5.92 1.99
N SER A 108 16.42 -6.62 2.29
CA SER A 108 17.73 -6.00 2.53
C SER A 108 18.08 -4.92 1.49
N GLY A 109 18.50 -3.74 1.96
CA GLY A 109 18.91 -2.62 1.09
C GLY A 109 17.89 -1.49 0.93
N GLY A 110 16.71 -1.58 1.55
CA GLY A 110 15.73 -0.49 1.55
C GLY A 110 16.18 0.77 2.30
N GLN A 111 15.62 1.92 1.93
CA GLN A 111 15.86 3.19 2.61
C GLN A 111 15.33 3.16 4.05
N ARG A 112 15.87 4.01 4.92
CA ARG A 112 15.45 4.09 6.32
C ARG A 112 13.96 4.43 6.41
N GLY A 113 13.20 3.52 7.04
CA GLY A 113 11.76 3.71 7.24
C GLY A 113 10.93 3.54 5.97
N GLN A 114 11.49 2.95 4.90
CA GLN A 114 10.74 2.62 3.69
C GLN A 114 9.72 1.52 3.96
N LEU A 115 8.58 1.60 3.25
CA LEU A 115 7.55 0.58 3.15
C LEU A 115 7.15 0.43 1.67
N ILE A 116 6.69 -0.76 1.30
CA ILE A 116 6.11 -1.06 -0.01
C ILE A 116 4.61 -1.27 0.21
N LEU A 117 3.79 -0.58 -0.56
CA LEU A 117 2.36 -0.80 -0.62
C LEU A 117 2.02 -1.57 -1.89
N GLU A 118 1.28 -2.66 -1.74
CA GLU A 118 0.65 -3.39 -2.83
C GLU A 118 -0.86 -3.28 -2.70
N LEU A 119 -1.51 -2.91 -3.79
CA LEU A 119 -2.96 -2.87 -3.94
C LEU A 119 -3.33 -3.90 -5.00
N TYR A 120 -4.38 -4.67 -4.76
CA TYR A 120 -4.83 -5.71 -5.68
C TYR A 120 -6.22 -5.38 -6.25
N ASN A 121 -6.42 -5.72 -7.52
CA ASN A 121 -7.67 -5.46 -8.24
C ASN A 121 -8.78 -6.41 -7.78
N GLU A 122 -9.68 -5.92 -6.93
CA GLU A 122 -10.82 -6.67 -6.39
C GLU A 122 -11.81 -7.13 -7.48
N ALA A 123 -11.84 -6.45 -8.63
CA ALA A 123 -12.72 -6.78 -9.75
C ALA A 123 -12.18 -7.94 -10.62
N GLU A 124 -10.93 -8.35 -10.41
CA GLU A 124 -10.30 -9.41 -11.18
C GLU A 124 -10.96 -10.78 -10.87
N PRO A 125 -11.33 -11.58 -11.89
CA PRO A 125 -11.90 -12.91 -11.66
C PRO A 125 -11.00 -13.79 -10.78
N GLY A 126 -11.58 -14.36 -9.72
CA GLY A 126 -10.86 -15.19 -8.77
C GLY A 126 -9.90 -14.43 -7.85
N HIS A 127 -10.04 -13.11 -7.73
CA HIS A 127 -9.22 -12.23 -6.88
C HIS A 127 -8.88 -12.83 -5.51
N LEU A 128 -9.87 -13.30 -4.74
CA LEU A 128 -9.64 -13.87 -3.41
C LEU A 128 -8.66 -15.05 -3.43
N VAL A 129 -8.76 -15.91 -4.45
CA VAL A 129 -7.82 -17.04 -4.61
C VAL A 129 -6.46 -16.50 -5.05
N LYS A 130 -6.41 -15.61 -6.04
CA LYS A 130 -5.18 -15.02 -6.57
C LYS A 130 -4.40 -14.25 -5.49
N PHE A 131 -5.07 -13.53 -4.60
CA PHE A 131 -4.45 -12.72 -3.55
C PHE A 131 -3.68 -13.58 -2.53
N HIS A 132 -4.22 -14.77 -2.23
CA HIS A 132 -3.60 -15.73 -1.32
C HIS A 132 -2.71 -16.76 -2.02
N ARG A 133 -2.72 -16.79 -3.36
CA ARG A 133 -1.87 -17.69 -4.14
C ARG A 133 -0.46 -17.12 -4.19
N ARG A 134 0.51 -17.95 -3.83
CA ARG A 134 1.94 -17.73 -4.03
C ARG A 134 2.39 -18.42 -5.30
#